data_AF-A0A930XTQ5-F1
#
_entry.id   AF-A0A930XTQ5-F1
#
_cell.length_a   1.000
_cell.length_b   1.000
_cell.length_c   1.000
_cell.angle_alpha   90.00
_cell.angle_beta   90.00
_cell.angle_gamma   90.00
#
_symmetry.space_group_name_H-M   'P 1'
#
loop_
_entity.id
_entity.type
_entity.pdbx_description
1 polymer ?
#
loop_
_entity_poly.entity_id
_entity_poly.type
_entity_poly.pdbx_seq_one_letter_code
_entity_poly.pdbx_strand_id
1 'polypeptide(L)'
;MAKTLCVRNLLKASLTRSLLVAGLWAWYLGFIPLGLPVGGALSGRSPWRAVAQDAERFSDEQIGRYAQVVLQLEPVRKAHLEEAQRLVGKVPDNLCTKREASAEVQKVCSRFQDASEQLVTKSGLSVREFNQITRQAQRDPALQKRIQEAMLKLGRSF
;
A
#
# COMPACT_ATOMS: atom_id res chain seq x y z
N MET A 1 -10.44 -7.60 7.00
CA MET A 1 -9.71 -6.54 6.26
C MET A 1 -10.66 -5.57 5.56
N ALA A 2 -11.68 -6.05 4.81
CA ALA A 2 -12.68 -5.16 4.17
C ALA A 2 -13.24 -4.09 5.13
N LYS A 3 -13.51 -4.48 6.39
CA LYS A 3 -13.88 -3.54 7.46
C LYS A 3 -12.89 -2.37 7.64
N THR A 4 -11.59 -2.61 7.56
CA THR A 4 -10.53 -1.58 7.65
C THR A 4 -10.38 -0.80 6.33
N LEU A 5 -10.73 -1.41 5.19
CA LEU A 5 -10.69 -0.78 3.87
C LEU A 5 -11.84 0.20 3.65
N CYS A 6 -12.97 0.03 4.34
CA CYS A 6 -14.12 0.94 4.24
C CYS A 6 -13.71 2.41 4.46
N VAL A 7 -12.90 2.66 5.49
CA VAL A 7 -12.51 4.02 5.88
C VAL A 7 -11.16 4.45 5.27
N ARG A 8 -10.33 3.50 4.82
CA ARG A 8 -8.99 3.78 4.29
C ARG A 8 -9.05 4.05 2.79
N ASN A 9 -8.54 5.20 2.35
CA ASN A 9 -8.41 5.51 0.93
C ASN A 9 -7.41 4.53 0.27
N LEU A 10 -7.91 3.73 -0.68
CA LEU A 10 -7.14 2.65 -1.31
C LEU A 10 -6.11 3.19 -2.29
N LEU A 11 -6.42 4.30 -2.95
CA LEU A 11 -5.53 4.98 -3.88
C LEU A 11 -4.39 5.69 -3.15
N LYS A 12 -4.67 6.39 -2.04
CA LYS A 12 -3.61 7.04 -1.25
C LYS A 12 -2.69 6.03 -0.58
N ALA A 13 -3.23 4.91 -0.09
CA ALA A 13 -2.44 3.82 0.46
C ALA A 13 -1.51 3.19 -0.59
N SER A 14 -1.85 3.25 -1.89
CA SER A 14 -0.96 2.85 -2.97
C SER A 14 -0.07 3.99 -3.50
N LEU A 15 -0.34 5.26 -3.21
CA LEU A 15 0.38 6.41 -3.80
C LEU A 15 1.35 7.14 -2.86
N THR A 16 1.34 6.90 -1.55
CA THR A 16 2.12 7.72 -0.62
C THR A 16 3.31 7.00 0.01
N ARG A 17 4.52 7.31 -0.47
CA ARG A 17 5.70 7.77 0.31
C ARG A 17 6.96 7.87 -0.58
N SER A 18 6.91 8.76 -1.57
CA SER A 18 8.14 9.37 -2.11
C SER A 18 8.27 10.76 -1.50
N LEU A 19 8.90 10.86 -0.34
CA LEU A 19 9.53 12.11 0.07
C LEU A 19 11.01 11.98 -0.29
N LEU A 20 11.35 12.44 -1.49
CA LEU A 20 12.71 12.85 -1.79
C LEU A 20 13.01 14.07 -0.91
N VAL A 21 13.64 13.86 0.24
CA VAL A 21 14.41 14.94 0.88
C VAL A 21 15.83 14.80 0.39
N ALA A 22 16.04 15.23 -0.87
CA ALA A 22 17.34 15.69 -1.31
C ALA A 22 17.57 17.05 -0.62
N GLY A 23 18.23 17.02 0.54
CA GLY A 23 18.59 18.20 1.30
C GLY A 23 20.08 18.18 1.56
N LEU A 24 20.83 18.63 0.55
CA LEU A 24 22.28 18.85 0.56
C LEU A 24 22.65 19.81 1.69
N TRP A 25 23.27 19.29 2.74
CA TRP A 25 24.01 20.09 3.73
C TRP A 25 25.44 19.55 3.82
N ALA A 26 26.23 19.83 2.78
CA ALA A 26 27.68 19.60 2.79
C ALA A 26 28.38 20.62 1.88
N TRP A 27 28.07 21.89 2.09
CA TRP A 27 28.90 23.01 1.65
C TRP A 27 29.01 23.94 2.85
N TYR A 28 30.24 24.34 3.21
CA TYR A 28 30.74 24.73 4.54
C TYR A 28 31.08 23.49 5.40
N LEU A 29 32.34 23.11 5.63
CA LEU A 29 33.57 23.87 5.81
C LEU A 29 34.75 23.09 5.19
N GLY A 30 35.63 23.79 4.48
CA GLY A 30 36.86 23.22 3.97
C GLY A 30 37.83 22.87 5.09
N PHE A 31 38.39 21.66 5.03
CA PHE A 31 39.72 21.34 5.55
C PHE A 31 40.20 20.02 4.93
N ILE A 32 41.20 20.10 4.04
CA ILE A 32 42.07 18.98 3.68
C ILE A 32 43.37 19.20 4.46
N PRO A 33 43.98 18.16 5.04
CA PRO A 33 45.30 17.85 4.54
C PRO A 33 45.53 16.36 4.30
N LEU A 34 46.22 16.15 3.17
CA LEU A 34 47.04 15.03 2.72
C LEU A 34 47.72 14.24 3.86
N GLY A 35 47.56 12.91 3.84
CA GLY A 35 48.34 11.96 4.63
C GLY A 35 48.08 10.52 4.18
N LEU A 36 48.95 9.98 3.33
CA LEU A 36 49.14 8.55 3.08
C LEU A 36 50.49 8.17 3.73
N PRO A 37 50.61 7.00 4.37
CA PRO A 37 51.16 5.88 3.59
C PRO A 37 50.64 4.47 3.95
N VAL A 38 50.61 3.63 2.91
CA VAL A 38 51.08 2.23 2.84
C VAL A 38 50.53 1.18 3.82
N GLY A 39 49.88 0.16 3.23
CA GLY A 39 50.13 -1.24 3.61
C GLY A 39 49.01 -1.93 4.40
N GLY A 40 48.06 -2.54 3.71
CA GLY A 40 47.11 -3.47 4.33
C GLY A 40 46.34 -4.24 3.28
N ALA A 41 46.72 -5.50 3.09
CA ALA A 41 46.23 -6.38 2.06
C ALA A 41 44.71 -6.62 2.08
N LEU A 42 44.21 -6.85 0.88
CA LEU A 42 42.90 -7.36 0.49
C LEU A 42 42.36 -8.42 1.46
N SER A 43 41.23 -8.13 2.09
CA SER A 43 40.24 -9.14 2.46
C SER A 43 38.86 -8.51 2.43
N GLY A 44 38.42 -8.25 1.20
CA GLY A 44 37.01 -8.04 0.90
C GLY A 44 36.24 -9.31 1.21
N ARG A 45 35.77 -9.44 2.45
CA ARG A 45 34.72 -10.39 2.79
C ARG A 45 33.66 -9.62 3.55
N SER A 46 32.85 -8.89 2.80
CA SER A 46 31.54 -8.45 3.27
C SER A 46 30.73 -9.70 3.65
N PRO A 47 30.33 -9.89 4.91
CA PRO A 47 29.32 -10.86 5.27
C PRO A 47 27.92 -10.22 5.16
N TRP A 48 27.77 -9.19 4.31
CA TRP A 48 26.46 -8.77 3.83
C TRP A 48 25.96 -9.92 2.95
N ARG A 49 25.46 -10.97 3.60
CA ARG A 49 24.46 -11.83 2.97
C ARG A 49 23.35 -10.86 2.64
N ALA A 50 23.26 -10.48 1.37
CA ALA A 50 22.01 -10.03 0.82
C ALA A 50 21.07 -11.23 1.04
N VAL A 51 20.38 -11.23 2.18
CA VAL A 51 19.17 -11.99 2.32
C VAL A 51 18.27 -11.31 1.31
N ALA A 52 18.20 -11.87 0.11
CA ALA A 52 17.01 -11.67 -0.69
C ALA A 52 15.90 -12.18 0.22
N GLN A 53 15.30 -11.27 0.99
CA GLN A 53 14.08 -11.58 1.69
C GLN A 53 13.17 -12.08 0.58
N ASP A 54 12.66 -13.29 0.72
CA ASP A 54 11.57 -13.79 -0.10
C ASP A 54 10.39 -12.83 0.10
N ALA A 55 10.46 -11.67 -0.55
CA ALA A 55 9.31 -10.89 -0.88
C ALA A 55 8.47 -11.87 -1.70
N GLU A 56 7.34 -12.28 -1.14
CA GLU A 56 6.34 -13.07 -1.84
C GLU A 56 6.15 -12.39 -3.20
N ARG A 57 6.76 -12.96 -4.25
CA ARG A 57 6.88 -12.29 -5.55
C ARG A 57 5.53 -12.43 -6.22
N PHE A 58 4.66 -11.45 -6.00
CA PHE A 58 3.41 -11.35 -6.75
C PHE A 58 3.73 -11.22 -8.23
N SER A 59 3.06 -12.00 -9.06
CA SER A 59 3.21 -11.92 -10.52
C SER A 59 2.64 -10.59 -11.03
N ASP A 60 3.10 -10.16 -12.21
CA ASP A 60 2.56 -8.94 -12.84
C ASP A 60 1.06 -9.09 -13.15
N GLU A 61 0.61 -10.31 -13.44
CA GLU A 61 -0.81 -10.62 -13.61
C GLU A 61 -1.61 -10.44 -12.31
N GLN A 62 -1.11 -10.96 -11.19
CA GLN A 62 -1.74 -10.77 -9.87
C GLN A 62 -1.81 -9.27 -9.51
N ILE A 63 -0.75 -8.51 -9.80
CA ILE A 63 -0.71 -7.07 -9.59
C ILE A 63 -1.69 -6.34 -10.51
N GLY A 64 -1.81 -6.74 -11.77
CA GLY A 64 -2.78 -6.18 -12.71
C GLY A 64 -4.22 -6.38 -12.24
N ARG A 65 -4.57 -7.61 -11.85
CA ARG A 65 -5.89 -7.94 -11.27
C ARG A 65 -6.14 -7.16 -9.98
N TYR A 66 -5.13 -7.04 -9.11
CA TYR A 66 -5.22 -6.25 -7.88
C TYR A 66 -5.49 -4.77 -8.17
N ALA A 67 -4.73 -4.16 -9.08
CA ALA A 67 -4.90 -2.77 -9.50
C ALA A 67 -6.31 -2.54 -10.07
N GLN A 68 -6.81 -3.45 -10.89
CA GLN A 68 -8.16 -3.41 -11.42
C GLN A 68 -9.22 -3.41 -10.30
N VAL A 69 -9.10 -4.32 -9.33
CA VAL A 69 -10.02 -4.39 -8.19
C VAL A 69 -10.00 -3.11 -7.38
N VAL A 70 -8.81 -2.58 -7.05
CA VAL A 70 -8.70 -1.34 -6.28
C VAL A 70 -9.38 -0.17 -7.00
N LEU A 71 -9.18 -0.04 -8.31
CA LEU A 71 -9.80 1.01 -9.12
C LEU A 71 -11.33 0.86 -9.19
N GLN A 72 -11.86 -0.36 -9.20
CA GLN A 72 -13.31 -0.61 -9.17
C GLN A 72 -13.91 -0.44 -7.77
N LEU A 73 -13.13 -0.73 -6.73
CA LEU A 73 -13.60 -0.72 -5.35
C LEU A 73 -13.62 0.70 -4.76
N GLU A 74 -12.76 1.61 -5.21
CA GLU A 74 -12.72 2.98 -4.69
C GLU A 74 -14.05 3.75 -4.79
N PRO A 75 -14.80 3.76 -5.91
CA PRO A 75 -16.12 4.43 -5.94
C PRO A 75 -17.13 3.77 -4.99
N VAL A 76 -17.13 2.44 -4.88
CA VAL A 76 -17.97 1.70 -3.93
C VAL A 76 -17.63 2.10 -2.50
N ARG A 77 -16.34 2.21 -2.17
CA ARG A 77 -15.85 2.67 -0.88
C ARG A 77 -16.33 4.08 -0.56
N LYS A 78 -16.24 5.01 -1.51
CA LYS A 78 -16.72 6.40 -1.32
C LYS A 78 -18.21 6.45 -1.01
N ALA A 79 -19.03 5.73 -1.79
CA ALA A 79 -20.48 5.70 -1.58
C ALA A 79 -20.86 5.16 -0.18
N HIS A 80 -20.23 4.08 0.27
CA HIS A 80 -20.47 3.54 1.61
C HIS A 80 -19.90 4.42 2.73
N LEU A 81 -18.78 5.11 2.50
CA LEU A 81 -18.23 6.05 3.47
C LEU A 81 -19.16 7.26 3.66
N GLU A 82 -19.72 7.79 2.58
CA GLU A 82 -20.71 8.88 2.63
C GLU A 82 -21.99 8.45 3.36
N GLU A 83 -22.47 7.24 3.08
CA GLU A 83 -23.62 6.68 3.79
C GLU A 83 -23.34 6.53 5.29
N ALA A 84 -22.17 6.02 5.66
CA ALA A 84 -21.73 5.94 7.05
C ALA A 84 -21.64 7.33 7.70
N GLN A 85 -21.09 8.34 7.00
CA GLN A 85 -21.01 9.72 7.48
C GLN A 85 -22.39 10.30 7.81
N ARG A 86 -23.43 9.97 7.04
CA ARG A 86 -24.80 10.42 7.33
C ARG A 86 -25.36 9.82 8.62
N LEU A 87 -24.89 8.63 9.02
CA LEU A 87 -25.35 7.95 10.23
C LEU A 87 -24.63 8.41 11.49
N VAL A 88 -23.32 8.66 11.42
CA VAL A 88 -22.48 8.96 12.60
C VAL A 88 -21.83 10.34 12.59
N GLY A 89 -22.04 11.13 11.55
CA GLY A 89 -21.34 12.38 11.31
C GLY A 89 -19.85 12.13 11.01
N LYS A 90 -19.00 12.29 12.02
CA LYS A 90 -17.56 12.07 11.87
C LYS A 90 -17.26 10.56 11.91
N VAL A 91 -16.82 10.02 10.78
CA VAL A 91 -16.47 8.59 10.69
C VAL A 91 -15.11 8.32 11.35
N PRO A 92 -15.04 7.46 12.38
CA PRO A 92 -13.79 7.00 12.95
C PRO A 92 -13.11 5.95 12.05
N ASP A 93 -11.78 5.87 12.09
CA ASP A 93 -10.97 4.94 11.27
C ASP A 93 -11.34 3.46 11.47
N ASN A 94 -11.88 3.13 12.65
CA ASN A 94 -12.24 1.78 13.05
C ASN A 94 -13.75 1.50 13.00
N LEU A 95 -14.55 2.34 12.30
CA LEU A 95 -16.02 2.27 12.27
C LEU A 95 -16.55 0.84 12.07
N CYS A 96 -16.11 0.15 11.02
CA CYS A 96 -16.60 -1.19 10.70
C CYS A 96 -16.02 -2.31 11.56
N THR A 97 -15.04 -2.00 12.41
CA THR A 97 -14.45 -2.94 13.37
C THR A 97 -14.89 -2.68 14.81
N LYS A 98 -15.59 -1.58 15.07
CA LYS A 98 -16.07 -1.21 16.41
C LYS A 98 -17.24 -2.11 16.80
N ARG A 99 -17.15 -2.75 17.98
CA ARG A 99 -18.21 -3.63 18.51
C ARG A 99 -19.52 -2.88 18.79
N GLU A 100 -19.43 -1.61 19.16
CA GLU A 100 -20.57 -0.76 19.55
C GLU A 100 -21.18 0.02 18.37
N ALA A 101 -20.85 -0.33 17.12
CA ALA A 101 -21.48 0.30 15.97
C ALA A 101 -22.98 -0.04 15.93
N SER A 102 -23.83 0.94 15.60
CA SER A 102 -25.28 0.72 15.45
C SER A 102 -25.57 -0.32 14.37
N ALA A 103 -26.76 -0.91 14.40
CA ALA A 103 -27.17 -1.92 13.42
C ALA A 103 -27.12 -1.38 11.97
N GLU A 104 -27.46 -0.11 11.77
CA GLU A 104 -27.42 0.58 10.49
C GLU A 104 -25.98 0.73 9.99
N VAL A 105 -25.06 1.13 10.87
CA VAL A 105 -23.63 1.22 10.54
C VAL A 105 -23.08 -0.16 10.17
N GLN A 106 -23.43 -1.19 10.94
CA GLN A 106 -23.03 -2.56 10.63
C GLN A 106 -23.55 -3.00 9.27
N LYS A 107 -24.78 -2.64 8.90
CA LYS A 107 -25.37 -2.94 7.57
C LYS A 107 -24.62 -2.25 6.42
N VAL A 108 -24.18 -1.00 6.60
CA VAL A 108 -23.31 -0.32 5.61
C VAL A 108 -21.99 -1.09 5.46
N CYS A 109 -21.36 -1.45 6.57
CA CYS A 109 -20.09 -2.16 6.57
C CYS A 109 -20.18 -3.56 5.96
N SER A 110 -21.26 -4.30 6.22
CA SER A 110 -21.48 -5.62 5.61
C SER A 110 -21.68 -5.52 4.10
N ARG A 111 -22.50 -4.59 3.62
CA ARG A 111 -22.67 -4.37 2.16
C ARG A 111 -21.36 -4.00 1.47
N PHE A 112 -20.54 -3.16 2.10
CA PHE A 112 -19.21 -2.86 1.57
C PHE A 112 -18.31 -4.09 1.52
N GLN A 113 -18.35 -4.93 2.56
CA GLN A 113 -17.59 -6.18 2.60
C GLN A 113 -18.04 -7.13 1.50
N ASP A 114 -19.33 -7.33 1.32
CA ASP A 114 -19.89 -8.21 0.29
C ASP A 114 -19.51 -7.73 -1.11
N ALA A 115 -19.65 -6.42 -1.38
CA ALA A 115 -19.25 -5.83 -2.65
C ALA A 115 -17.74 -5.97 -2.91
N SER A 116 -16.91 -5.81 -1.88
CA SER A 116 -15.46 -6.01 -1.97
C SER A 116 -15.11 -7.45 -2.33
N GLU A 117 -15.71 -8.42 -1.64
CA GLU A 117 -15.45 -9.85 -1.87
C GLU A 117 -15.90 -10.28 -3.27
N GLN A 118 -17.04 -9.77 -3.73
CA GLN A 118 -17.53 -10.01 -5.09
C GLN A 118 -16.57 -9.45 -6.16
N LEU A 119 -16.07 -8.22 -6.00
CA LEU A 119 -15.12 -7.64 -6.96
C LEU A 119 -13.78 -8.39 -6.97
N VAL A 120 -13.28 -8.77 -5.79
CA VAL A 120 -12.05 -9.57 -5.68
C VAL A 120 -12.20 -10.91 -6.38
N THR A 121 -13.24 -11.66 -6.05
CA THR A 121 -13.48 -12.99 -6.64
C THR A 121 -13.72 -12.93 -8.15
N LYS A 122 -14.46 -11.94 -8.65
CA LYS A 122 -14.67 -11.72 -10.09
C LYS A 122 -13.38 -11.40 -10.85
N SER A 123 -12.36 -10.84 -10.18
CA SER A 123 -11.05 -10.59 -10.80
C SER A 123 -10.19 -11.85 -10.96
N GLY A 124 -10.62 -12.99 -10.41
CA GLY A 124 -9.82 -14.21 -10.37
C GLY A 124 -8.73 -14.20 -9.29
N LEU A 125 -8.74 -13.23 -8.38
CA LEU A 125 -7.97 -13.27 -7.13
C LEU A 125 -8.81 -13.91 -6.03
N SER A 126 -8.16 -14.69 -5.15
CA SER A 126 -8.76 -15.04 -3.88
C SER A 126 -8.76 -13.84 -2.92
N VAL A 127 -9.71 -13.82 -1.98
CA VAL A 127 -9.70 -12.85 -0.88
C VAL A 127 -8.38 -12.90 -0.11
N ARG A 128 -7.76 -14.09 0.01
CA ARG A 128 -6.46 -14.26 0.66
C ARG A 128 -5.34 -13.53 -0.09
N GLU A 129 -5.24 -13.71 -1.41
CA GLU A 129 -4.21 -13.06 -2.24
C GLU A 129 -4.38 -11.54 -2.25
N PHE A 130 -5.60 -11.04 -2.47
CA PHE A 130 -5.88 -9.60 -2.41
C PHE A 130 -5.44 -9.00 -1.06
N ASN A 131 -5.72 -9.72 0.02
CA ASN A 131 -5.33 -9.33 1.36
C ASN A 131 -3.80 -9.42 1.57
N GLN A 132 -3.11 -10.40 0.99
CA GLN A 132 -1.65 -10.48 1.05
C GLN A 132 -1.01 -9.30 0.32
N ILE A 133 -1.43 -9.02 -0.92
CA ILE A 133 -0.94 -7.89 -1.71
C ILE A 133 -1.20 -6.58 -0.96
N THR A 134 -2.39 -6.37 -0.40
CA THR A 134 -2.73 -5.16 0.36
C THR A 134 -1.84 -4.95 1.59
N ARG A 135 -1.51 -6.03 2.32
CA ARG A 135 -0.62 -5.93 3.49
C ARG A 135 0.83 -5.71 3.09
N GLN A 136 1.30 -6.39 2.04
CA GLN A 136 2.68 -6.28 1.59
C GLN A 136 2.92 -4.89 0.98
N ALA A 137 1.98 -4.36 0.20
CA ALA A 137 2.09 -3.03 -0.40
C ALA A 137 2.23 -1.90 0.64
N GLN A 138 1.79 -2.11 1.88
CA GLN A 138 1.98 -1.14 2.98
C GLN A 138 3.41 -1.11 3.51
N ARG A 139 4.23 -2.12 3.20
CA ARG A 139 5.57 -2.33 3.75
C ARG A 139 6.66 -2.42 2.68
N ASP A 140 6.26 -2.60 1.43
CA ASP A 140 7.14 -2.80 0.28
C ASP A 140 6.94 -1.70 -0.78
N PRO A 141 7.83 -0.69 -0.81
CA PRO A 141 7.77 0.39 -1.79
C PRO A 141 7.92 -0.08 -3.25
N ALA A 142 8.63 -1.17 -3.50
CA ALA A 142 8.82 -1.70 -4.85
C ALA A 142 7.52 -2.32 -5.37
N LEU A 143 6.81 -3.07 -4.53
CA LEU A 143 5.48 -3.57 -4.84
C LEU A 143 4.48 -2.43 -5.05
N GLN A 144 4.53 -1.41 -4.20
CA GLN A 144 3.69 -0.22 -4.33
C GLN A 144 3.87 0.46 -5.70
N LYS A 145 5.13 0.63 -6.15
CA LYS A 145 5.44 1.17 -7.48
C LYS A 145 4.87 0.32 -8.61
N ARG A 146 5.01 -1.01 -8.54
CA ARG A 146 4.45 -1.93 -9.56
C ARG A 146 2.92 -1.84 -9.64
N ILE A 147 2.24 -1.70 -8.50
CA ILE A 147 0.79 -1.49 -8.45
C ILE A 147 0.40 -0.16 -9.12
N GLN A 148 1.13 0.92 -8.86
CA GLN A 148 0.88 2.23 -9.50
C GLN A 148 1.04 2.15 -11.02
N GLU A 149 2.13 1.54 -11.49
CA GLU A 149 2.37 1.34 -12.92
C GLU A 149 1.26 0.52 -13.58
N ALA A 150 0.76 -0.51 -12.90
CA ALA A 150 -0.39 -1.29 -13.37
C ALA A 150 -1.68 -0.45 -13.43
N MET A 151 -1.94 0.40 -12.43
CA MET A 151 -3.10 1.30 -12.44
C MET A 151 -3.04 2.31 -13.60
N LEU A 152 -1.85 2.87 -13.88
CA LEU A 152 -1.64 3.79 -15.01
C LEU A 152 -1.89 3.12 -16.36
N LYS A 153 -1.41 1.87 -16.53
CA LYS A 153 -1.65 1.08 -17.75
C LYS A 153 -3.13 0.80 -17.99
N LEU A 154 -3.94 0.71 -16.94
CA LEU A 154 -5.39 0.53 -17.04
C LEU A 154 -6.14 1.79 -17.49
N GLY A 155 -5.45 2.86 -17.87
CA GLY A 155 -6.07 4.06 -18.47
C GLY A 155 -6.86 4.91 -17.49
N ARG A 156 -6.64 4.72 -16.18
CA ARG A 156 -7.18 5.60 -15.15
C ARG A 156 -6.04 6.46 -14.61
N SER A 157 -5.74 7.53 -15.34
CA SER A 157 -5.01 8.67 -14.78
C SER A 157 -5.92 9.33 -13.73
N PHE A 158 -5.37 9.54 -12.55
CA PHE A 158 -6.05 10.20 -11.43
C PHE A 158 -6.21 11.71 -11.68
#